data_AF-A0A699T7K1-F1
#
_entry.id   AF-A0A699T7K1-F1
#
_cell.length_a   1.000
_cell.length_b   1.000
_cell.length_c   1.000
_cell.angle_alpha   90.00
_cell.angle_beta   90.00
_cell.angle_gamma   90.00
#
_symmetry.space_group_name_H-M   'P 1'
#
loop_
_entity.id
_entity.type
_entity.pdbx_description
1 polymer ?
#
loop_
_entity_poly.entity_id
_entity_poly.type
_entity_poly.pdbx_seq_one_letter_code
_entity_poly.pdbx_strand_id
1 'polypeptide(L)'
;MVAYLNKSDASRGFNQVIDFLNACYIKYALTVNPHIYVSCIKQFWNTIIVKQSHDVTRLQALVDKKKVVITKATIRDALHLDDAAGVDCLPNEEIFAELACIGYEKPSTKLTFYKAFFFSQWKFLIHIILQSLSIKCTSWNEFSSAMASAVICLST
;
A
#
# COMPACT_ATOMS: atom_id res chain seq x y z
N MET A 1 14.37 9.65 3.12
CA MET A 1 14.65 8.42 3.88
C MET A 1 14.42 7.28 2.91
N VAL A 2 15.48 6.59 2.47
CA VAL A 2 15.38 5.44 1.56
C VAL A 2 14.96 4.25 2.42
N ALA A 3 13.90 3.54 2.05
CA ALA A 3 13.49 2.34 2.76
C ALA A 3 14.47 1.21 2.37
N TYR A 4 15.40 0.89 3.26
CA TYR A 4 16.30 -0.23 3.07
C TYR A 4 15.56 -1.51 3.46
N LEU A 5 15.07 -2.26 2.47
CA LEU A 5 14.59 -3.64 2.63
C LEU A 5 15.76 -4.64 2.74
N ASN A 6 16.82 -4.25 3.46
CA ASN A 6 18.00 -5.08 3.68
C ASN A 6 17.95 -5.70 5.08
N LYS A 7 18.32 -6.98 5.16
CA LYS A 7 18.47 -7.67 6.44
C LYS A 7 19.71 -7.15 7.16
N SER A 8 19.59 -6.98 8.47
CA SER A 8 20.66 -6.55 9.37
C SER A 8 20.42 -7.17 10.74
N ASP A 9 21.42 -7.12 11.64
CA ASP A 9 21.24 -7.58 13.02
C ASP A 9 20.11 -6.82 13.74
N ALA A 10 19.94 -5.53 13.44
CA ALA A 10 18.86 -4.71 13.98
C ALA A 10 17.47 -5.11 13.47
N SER A 11 17.37 -5.80 12.33
CA SER A 11 16.11 -6.22 11.71
C SER A 11 15.85 -7.72 11.76
N ARG A 12 16.61 -8.48 12.56
CA ARG A 12 16.52 -9.95 12.66
C ARG A 12 15.10 -10.47 12.94
N GLY A 13 14.33 -9.77 13.80
CA GLY A 13 12.94 -10.10 14.13
C GLY A 13 11.92 -9.83 13.00
N PHE A 14 12.35 -9.17 11.92
CA PHE A 14 11.50 -8.78 10.78
C PHE A 14 11.93 -9.44 9.47
N ASN A 15 12.84 -10.42 9.51
CA ASN A 15 13.38 -11.05 8.30
C ASN A 15 12.26 -11.57 7.36
N GLN A 16 11.20 -12.18 7.90
CA GLN A 16 10.06 -12.65 7.10
C GLN A 16 9.32 -11.51 6.40
N VAL A 17 9.12 -10.39 7.10
CA VAL A 17 8.48 -9.19 6.52
C VAL A 17 9.37 -8.56 5.46
N ILE A 18 10.69 -8.54 5.68
CA ILE A 18 11.65 -8.03 4.69
C ILE A 18 11.66 -8.92 3.44
N ASP A 19 11.66 -10.25 3.60
CA ASP A 19 11.58 -11.19 2.49
C ASP A 19 10.28 -11.02 1.71
N PHE A 20 9.16 -10.89 2.41
CA PHE A 20 7.85 -10.59 1.84
C PHE A 20 7.87 -9.31 0.99
N LEU A 21 8.32 -8.19 1.56
CA LEU A 21 8.36 -6.91 0.85
C LEU A 21 9.33 -6.93 -0.34
N ASN A 22 10.38 -7.76 -0.29
CA ASN A 22 11.32 -7.96 -1.39
C ASN A 22 10.79 -8.85 -2.51
N ALA A 23 9.75 -9.64 -2.26
CA ALA A 23 9.05 -10.47 -3.23
C ALA A 23 7.80 -9.78 -3.81
N CYS A 24 7.22 -8.83 -3.08
CA CYS A 24 6.03 -8.08 -3.49
C CYS A 24 6.28 -7.15 -4.70
N TYR A 25 5.24 -6.94 -5.53
CA TYR A 25 5.23 -5.96 -6.62
C TYR A 25 5.52 -4.51 -6.17
N ILE A 26 5.22 -4.14 -4.92
CA ILE A 26 5.53 -2.78 -4.42
C ILE A 26 7.00 -2.57 -4.12
N LYS A 27 7.85 -3.59 -4.20
CA LYS A 27 9.29 -3.47 -3.90
C LYS A 27 9.92 -2.29 -4.63
N TYR A 28 9.64 -2.15 -5.93
CA TYR A 28 10.17 -1.04 -6.70
C TYR A 28 9.71 0.30 -6.12
N ALA A 29 8.40 0.46 -5.86
CA ALA A 29 7.85 1.66 -5.25
C ALA A 29 8.45 1.99 -3.86
N LEU A 30 8.82 0.97 -3.07
CA LEU A 30 9.44 1.14 -1.75
C LEU A 30 10.93 1.51 -1.81
N THR A 31 11.64 1.01 -2.83
CA THR A 31 13.12 1.10 -2.89
C THR A 31 13.63 2.14 -3.87
N VAL A 32 12.79 2.59 -4.81
CA VAL A 32 13.15 3.63 -5.77
C VAL A 32 13.54 4.91 -5.03
N ASN A 33 14.67 5.50 -5.42
CA ASN A 33 15.19 6.73 -4.86
C ASN A 33 15.27 7.80 -5.96
N PRO A 34 14.13 8.34 -6.42
CA PRO A 34 14.12 9.32 -7.48
C PRO A 34 14.76 10.63 -7.00
N HIS A 35 15.38 11.38 -7.91
CA HIS A 35 15.83 12.73 -7.62
C HIS A 35 14.62 13.65 -7.48
N ILE A 36 14.38 14.13 -6.26
CA ILE A 36 13.24 14.98 -5.95
C ILE A 36 13.68 16.45 -5.91
N TYR A 37 13.14 17.24 -6.83
CA TYR A 37 13.30 18.69 -6.82
C TYR A 37 12.19 19.32 -5.97
N VAL A 38 12.58 19.90 -4.83
CA VAL A 38 11.65 20.59 -3.92
C VAL A 38 10.90 21.73 -4.63
N SER A 39 11.54 22.40 -5.59
CA SER A 39 10.92 23.42 -6.43
C SER A 39 9.75 22.86 -7.25
N CYS A 40 9.93 21.70 -7.89
CA CYS A 40 8.90 21.05 -8.68
C CYS A 40 7.70 20.63 -7.82
N ILE A 41 7.95 20.12 -6.60
CA ILE A 41 6.89 19.80 -5.63
C ILE A 41 6.08 21.05 -5.28
N LYS A 42 6.75 22.16 -4.96
CA LYS A 42 6.06 23.43 -4.63
C LYS A 42 5.23 23.95 -5.80
N GLN A 43 5.80 23.96 -7.01
CA GLN A 43 5.06 24.37 -8.21
C GLN A 43 3.85 23.47 -8.47
N PHE A 44 4.02 22.16 -8.31
CA PHE A 44 2.94 21.18 -8.44
C PHE A 44 1.79 21.51 -7.50
N TRP A 45 2.05 21.60 -6.19
CA TRP A 45 1.00 21.87 -5.20
C TRP A 45 0.34 23.25 -5.37
N ASN A 46 1.08 24.26 -5.85
CA ASN A 46 0.53 25.60 -6.10
C ASN A 46 -0.40 25.68 -7.32
N THR A 47 -0.23 24.77 -8.29
CA THR A 47 -0.93 24.85 -9.59
C THR A 47 -1.87 23.69 -9.84
N ILE A 48 -1.98 22.76 -8.89
CA ILE A 48 -2.76 21.54 -9.07
C ILE A 48 -4.26 21.83 -9.15
N ILE A 49 -4.91 21.20 -10.12
CA ILE A 49 -6.34 21.24 -10.34
C ILE A 49 -6.83 19.81 -10.50
N VAL A 50 -7.87 19.46 -9.74
CA VAL A 50 -8.59 18.19 -9.90
C VAL A 50 -9.59 18.34 -11.03
N LYS A 51 -9.56 17.43 -12.01
CA LYS A 51 -10.57 17.35 -13.07
C LYS A 51 -11.22 15.98 -13.03
N GLN A 52 -12.55 15.96 -13.08
CA GLN A 52 -13.33 14.74 -13.20
C GLN A 52 -13.99 14.73 -14.58
N SER A 53 -13.83 13.64 -15.32
CA SER A 53 -14.46 13.46 -16.63
C SER A 53 -14.79 11.98 -16.82
N HIS A 54 -16.05 11.65 -17.13
CA HIS A 54 -16.51 10.27 -17.35
C HIS A 54 -16.06 9.31 -16.23
N ASP A 55 -16.22 9.73 -14.97
CA ASP A 55 -15.81 8.97 -13.77
C ASP A 55 -14.30 8.74 -13.59
N VAL A 56 -13.47 9.32 -14.46
CA VAL A 56 -12.01 9.31 -14.31
C VAL A 56 -11.57 10.61 -13.66
N THR A 57 -11.01 10.50 -12.45
CA THR A 57 -10.33 11.60 -11.75
C THR A 57 -8.89 11.73 -12.24
N ARG A 58 -8.50 12.94 -12.65
CA ARG A 58 -7.13 13.28 -13.04
C ARG A 58 -6.68 14.56 -12.35
N LEU A 59 -5.41 14.61 -11.97
CA LEU A 59 -4.76 15.81 -11.46
C LEU A 59 -4.01 16.48 -12.61
N GLN A 60 -4.15 17.79 -12.75
CA GLN A 60 -3.38 18.58 -13.71
C GLN A 60 -2.64 19.68 -12.98
N ALA A 61 -1.36 19.84 -13.26
CA ALA A 61 -0.53 20.88 -12.67
C ALA A 61 0.40 21.49 -13.73
N LEU A 62 0.95 22.67 -13.44
CA LEU A 62 1.97 23.32 -14.25
C LEU A 62 3.29 23.30 -13.48
N VAL A 63 4.25 22.50 -13.94
CA VAL A 63 5.59 22.37 -13.35
C VAL A 63 6.60 22.73 -14.42
N ASP A 64 7.45 23.71 -14.12
CA ASP A 64 8.43 24.30 -15.03
C ASP A 64 7.82 24.70 -16.39
N LYS A 65 6.63 25.32 -16.32
CA LYS A 65 5.81 25.73 -17.47
C LYS A 65 5.34 24.56 -18.36
N LYS A 66 5.55 23.31 -17.92
CA LYS A 66 5.04 22.11 -18.58
C LYS A 66 3.80 21.61 -17.86
N LYS A 67 2.80 21.22 -18.65
CA LYS A 67 1.58 20.62 -18.12
C LYS A 67 1.86 19.18 -17.71
N VAL A 68 1.68 18.88 -16.44
CA VAL A 68 1.76 17.52 -15.87
C VAL A 68 0.34 17.01 -15.66
N VAL A 69 0.07 15.77 -16.08
CA VAL A 69 -1.21 15.09 -15.86
C VAL A 69 -0.94 13.80 -15.10
N ILE A 70 -1.58 13.64 -13.94
CA ILE A 70 -1.49 12.43 -13.12
C ILE A 70 -2.84 11.74 -13.12
N THR A 71 -2.85 10.46 -13.49
CA THR A 71 -3.99 9.54 -13.44
C THR A 71 -3.61 8.29 -12.63
N LYS A 72 -4.60 7.45 -12.29
CA LYS A 72 -4.33 6.13 -11.69
C LYS A 72 -3.33 5.33 -12.54
N ALA A 73 -3.51 5.33 -13.86
CA ALA A 73 -2.63 4.61 -14.79
C ALA A 73 -1.19 5.14 -14.80
N THR A 74 -0.98 6.47 -14.77
CA THR A 74 0.39 7.01 -14.74
C THR A 74 1.10 6.75 -13.41
N ILE A 75 0.36 6.67 -12.30
CA ILE A 75 0.93 6.30 -11.00
C ILE A 75 1.37 4.84 -11.04
N ARG A 76 0.52 3.94 -11.56
CA ARG A 76 0.83 2.53 -11.73
C ARG A 76 2.09 2.33 -12.57
N ASP A 77 2.13 2.98 -13.73
CA ASP A 77 3.28 2.94 -14.63
C ASP A 77 4.56 3.47 -13.97
N ALA A 78 4.51 4.65 -13.33
CA ALA A 78 5.69 5.25 -12.69
C ALA A 78 6.22 4.45 -11.49
N LEU A 79 5.35 3.70 -10.80
CA LEU A 79 5.68 2.88 -9.64
C LEU A 79 5.81 1.38 -9.98
N HIS A 80 5.74 1.02 -11.26
CA HIS A 80 5.80 -0.36 -11.76
C HIS A 80 4.80 -1.29 -11.05
N LEU A 81 3.60 -0.78 -10.78
CA LEU A 81 2.51 -1.57 -10.21
C LEU A 81 1.81 -2.31 -11.35
N ASP A 82 2.06 -3.61 -11.49
CA ASP A 82 1.40 -4.48 -12.47
C ASP A 82 0.00 -4.92 -12.00
N ASP A 83 -0.75 -3.98 -11.40
CA ASP A 83 -2.09 -4.20 -10.85
C ASP A 83 -3.19 -3.74 -11.82
N ALA A 84 -2.88 -3.67 -13.12
CA ALA A 84 -3.80 -3.18 -14.15
C ALA A 84 -5.10 -3.99 -14.17
N ALA A 85 -5.00 -5.31 -13.99
CA ALA A 85 -6.12 -6.25 -13.86
C ALA A 85 -6.40 -6.67 -12.40
N GLY A 86 -5.83 -5.95 -11.42
CA GLY A 86 -5.98 -6.28 -10.00
C GLY A 86 -7.46 -6.27 -9.57
N VAL A 87 -7.83 -7.25 -8.75
CA VAL A 87 -9.20 -7.40 -8.25
C VAL A 87 -9.44 -6.37 -7.14
N ASP A 88 -10.58 -5.65 -7.20
CA ASP A 88 -10.93 -4.65 -6.18
C ASP A 88 -11.23 -5.30 -4.80
N CYS A 89 -11.58 -6.59 -4.77
CA CYS A 89 -11.74 -7.39 -3.57
C CYS A 89 -11.59 -8.88 -3.87
N LEU A 90 -10.87 -9.61 -3.02
CA LEU A 90 -10.78 -11.07 -3.08
C LEU A 90 -12.09 -11.72 -2.57
N PRO A 91 -12.43 -12.93 -3.03
CA PRO A 91 -13.46 -13.76 -2.42
C PRO A 91 -13.20 -14.00 -0.93
N ASN A 92 -14.25 -14.10 -0.11
CA ASN A 92 -14.09 -14.29 1.34
C ASN A 92 -13.26 -15.52 1.69
N GLU A 93 -13.40 -16.61 0.92
CA GLU A 93 -12.65 -17.86 1.13
C GLU A 93 -11.15 -17.65 0.94
N GLU A 94 -10.75 -16.93 -0.11
CA GLU A 94 -9.35 -16.55 -0.35
C GLU A 94 -8.83 -15.62 0.74
N ILE A 95 -9.65 -14.67 1.22
CA ILE A 95 -9.28 -13.79 2.34
C ILE A 95 -8.95 -14.61 3.59
N PHE A 96 -9.79 -15.57 3.97
CA PHE A 96 -9.54 -16.39 5.15
C PHE A 96 -8.33 -17.32 4.99
N ALA A 97 -8.17 -17.93 3.82
CA ALA A 97 -7.04 -18.82 3.53
C ALA A 97 -5.71 -18.08 3.62
N GLU A 98 -5.60 -16.92 2.97
CA GLU A 98 -4.36 -16.15 2.94
C GLU A 98 -4.05 -15.48 4.28
N LEU A 99 -5.08 -15.01 5.00
CA LEU A 99 -4.90 -14.53 6.37
C LEU A 99 -4.34 -15.63 7.30
N ALA A 100 -4.81 -16.86 7.18
CA ALA A 100 -4.27 -17.99 7.93
C ALA A 100 -2.80 -18.26 7.55
N CYS A 101 -2.44 -18.17 6.27
CA CYS A 101 -1.06 -18.31 5.79
C CYS A 101 -0.11 -17.27 6.40
N ILE A 102 -0.56 -16.03 6.61
CA ILE A 102 0.23 -14.98 7.28
C ILE A 102 0.08 -14.97 8.81
N GLY A 103 -0.44 -16.05 9.40
CA GLY A 103 -0.46 -16.27 10.85
C GLY A 103 -1.58 -15.55 11.59
N TYR A 104 -2.75 -15.39 10.96
CA TYR A 104 -3.97 -14.99 11.65
C TYR A 104 -4.59 -16.18 12.39
N GLU A 105 -4.57 -16.15 13.73
CA GLU A 105 -4.89 -17.33 14.55
C GLU A 105 -6.38 -17.49 14.87
N LYS A 106 -7.23 -16.50 14.55
CA LYS A 106 -8.63 -16.52 14.95
C LYS A 106 -9.55 -17.03 13.83
N PRO A 107 -10.21 -18.19 13.99
CA PRO A 107 -11.31 -18.55 13.10
C PRO A 107 -12.47 -17.55 13.27
N SER A 108 -12.95 -17.00 12.17
CA SER A 108 -14.04 -16.03 12.14
C SER A 108 -14.87 -16.24 10.89
N THR A 109 -16.19 -16.10 11.00
CA THR A 109 -17.10 -15.97 9.84
C THR A 109 -17.41 -14.50 9.54
N LYS A 110 -16.94 -13.59 10.39
CA LYS A 110 -17.11 -12.13 10.23
C LYS A 110 -15.97 -11.57 9.36
N LEU A 111 -16.31 -10.59 8.54
CA LEU A 111 -15.40 -9.82 7.68
C LEU A 111 -14.76 -8.61 8.40
N THR A 112 -14.74 -8.67 9.73
CA THR A 112 -14.03 -7.73 10.59
C THR A 112 -12.92 -8.49 11.29
N PHE A 113 -11.68 -8.06 11.05
CA PHE A 113 -10.48 -8.73 11.53
C PHE A 113 -9.81 -7.90 12.60
N TYR A 114 -9.12 -8.56 13.53
CA TYR A 114 -8.43 -7.88 14.62
C TYR A 114 -6.93 -8.09 14.53
N LYS A 115 -6.15 -7.02 14.45
CA LYS A 115 -4.69 -7.11 14.35
C LYS A 115 -4.03 -7.86 15.53
N ALA A 116 -4.75 -7.97 16.66
CA ALA A 116 -4.27 -8.63 17.87
C ALA A 116 -4.02 -10.14 17.69
N PHE A 117 -4.65 -10.77 16.68
CA PHE A 117 -4.54 -12.20 16.41
C PHE A 117 -3.49 -12.56 15.35
N PHE A 118 -2.65 -11.60 14.93
CA PHE A 118 -1.48 -11.90 14.10
C PHE A 118 -0.26 -12.14 14.97
N PHE A 119 0.67 -12.96 14.46
CA PHE A 119 2.03 -13.02 15.01
C PHE A 119 2.68 -11.63 15.09
N SER A 120 3.55 -11.44 16.07
CA SER A 120 4.18 -10.16 16.41
C SER A 120 4.82 -9.45 15.22
N GLN A 121 5.49 -10.19 14.33
CA GLN A 121 6.12 -9.67 13.12
C GLN A 121 5.12 -9.13 12.08
N TRP A 122 4.01 -9.84 11.85
CA TRP A 122 2.96 -9.44 10.92
C TRP A 122 2.10 -8.31 11.50
N LYS A 123 1.86 -8.35 12.80
CA LYS A 123 1.14 -7.29 13.53
C LYS A 123 1.77 -5.91 13.31
N PHE A 124 3.11 -5.83 13.23
CA PHE A 124 3.81 -4.59 12.90
C PHE A 124 3.47 -4.12 11.48
N LEU A 125 3.63 -4.98 10.47
CA LEU A 125 3.32 -4.64 9.08
C LEU A 125 1.86 -4.21 8.90
N ILE A 126 0.91 -5.01 9.44
CA ILE A 126 -0.52 -4.71 9.42
C ILE A 126 -0.79 -3.35 10.06
N HIS A 127 -0.16 -3.07 11.20
CA HIS A 127 -0.32 -1.79 11.87
C HIS A 127 0.17 -0.60 11.03
N ILE A 128 1.31 -0.72 10.34
CA ILE A 128 1.83 0.33 9.44
C ILE A 128 0.89 0.55 8.25
N ILE A 129 0.39 -0.53 7.65
CA ILE A 129 -0.56 -0.45 6.53
C ILE A 129 -1.86 0.23 6.98
N LEU A 130 -2.40 -0.17 8.13
CA LEU A 130 -3.58 0.48 8.73
C LEU A 130 -3.36 1.96 9.00
N GLN A 131 -2.19 2.31 9.55
CA GLN A 131 -1.85 3.70 9.82
C GLN A 131 -1.77 4.54 8.54
N SER A 132 -1.33 3.93 7.45
CA SER A 132 -1.10 4.61 6.17
C SER A 132 -2.37 4.73 5.33
N LEU A 133 -3.29 3.76 5.42
CA LEU A 133 -4.49 3.68 4.57
C LEU A 133 -5.78 4.13 5.27
N SER A 134 -5.81 4.24 6.61
CA SER A 134 -7.03 4.62 7.31
C SER A 134 -7.31 6.13 7.24
N ILE A 135 -8.47 6.49 6.69
CA ILE A 135 -9.01 7.87 6.70
C ILE A 135 -9.64 8.23 8.06
N LYS A 136 -9.86 7.26 8.99
CA LYS A 136 -10.56 7.49 10.26
C LYS A 136 -9.96 6.78 11.49
N CYS A 137 -10.03 7.47 12.63
CA CYS A 137 -9.67 7.07 13.99
C CYS A 137 -10.58 5.99 14.63
N THR A 138 -11.10 5.02 13.89
CA THR A 138 -11.80 3.88 14.50
C THR A 138 -10.79 2.88 15.06
N SER A 139 -11.21 2.14 16.09
CA SER A 139 -10.32 1.45 17.03
C SER A 139 -9.09 0.83 16.35
N TRP A 140 -7.91 1.15 16.89
CA TRP A 140 -6.59 0.75 16.37
C TRP A 140 -6.43 -0.76 16.10
N ASN A 141 -7.38 -1.57 16.54
CA ASN A 141 -7.31 -3.02 16.54
C ASN A 141 -8.11 -3.67 15.41
N GLU A 142 -9.10 -2.99 14.82
CA GLU A 142 -10.01 -3.58 13.82
C GLU A 142 -9.71 -3.11 12.39
N PHE A 143 -9.92 -3.99 11.42
CA PHE A 143 -9.89 -3.65 10.00
C PHE A 143 -10.89 -4.46 9.17
N SER A 144 -11.25 -3.92 8.00
CA SER A 144 -12.27 -4.47 7.10
C SER A 144 -11.71 -5.52 6.15
N SER A 145 -12.60 -6.30 5.51
CA SER A 145 -12.23 -7.21 4.42
C SER A 145 -11.57 -6.50 3.23
N ALA A 146 -11.96 -5.27 2.89
CA ALA A 146 -11.30 -4.51 1.83
C ALA A 146 -9.81 -4.25 2.16
N MET A 147 -9.52 -3.96 3.43
CA MET A 147 -8.14 -3.80 3.90
C MET A 147 -7.40 -5.15 3.92
N ALA A 148 -8.08 -6.23 4.31
CA ALA A 148 -7.52 -7.58 4.26
C ALA A 148 -7.14 -7.97 2.82
N SER A 149 -8.05 -7.76 1.86
CA SER A 149 -7.80 -7.94 0.43
C SER A 149 -6.60 -7.12 -0.03
N ALA A 150 -6.49 -5.85 0.37
CA ALA A 150 -5.34 -5.03 0.01
C ALA A 150 -4.02 -5.61 0.54
N VAL A 151 -3.99 -6.10 1.79
CA VAL A 151 -2.79 -6.74 2.38
C VAL A 151 -2.45 -8.05 1.66
N ILE A 152 -3.44 -8.86 1.31
CA ILE A 152 -3.24 -10.13 0.63
C ILE A 152 -2.79 -9.90 -0.81
N CYS A 153 -3.40 -8.94 -1.51
CA CYS A 153 -2.94 -8.60 -2.84
C CYS A 153 -1.46 -8.21 -2.80
N LEU A 154 -0.98 -7.47 -1.78
CA LEU A 154 0.47 -7.21 -1.63
C LEU A 154 1.33 -8.49 -1.50
N SER A 155 0.77 -9.66 -1.23
CA SER A 155 1.52 -10.92 -1.15
C SER A 155 1.63 -11.70 -2.45
N THR A 156 0.76 -11.41 -3.42
CA THR A 156 0.57 -12.13 -4.70
C THR A 156 1.08 -11.32 -5.88
#